data_AF-A0A2S9SPW9-F1
#
_entry.id   AF-A0A2S9SPW9-F1
#
_cell.length_a   1.000
_cell.length_b   1.000
_cell.length_c   1.000
_cell.angle_alpha   90.00
_cell.angle_beta   90.00
_cell.angle_gamma   90.00
#
_symmetry.space_group_name_H-M   'P 1'
#
loop_
_entity.id
_entity.type
_entity.pdbx_description
1 polymer ?
#
loop_
_entity_poly.entity_id
_entity_poly.type
_entity_poly.pdbx_seq_one_letter_code
_entity_poly.pdbx_strand_id
1 'polypeptide(L)'
;MHKKLPHISIEEHYQFITFRTYDSLDYYAKNILNQEIPKSTKEYQLDIYLDSSKSGAYFYNQAKDILKNTIYEQNNILYKIEIFAIMPNHVHILLKQLSSLEKIVKHIKGKSAYLLNKHFDKSGKFWHTNYYAR
;
A
#
# COMPACT_ATOMS: atom_id res chain seq x y z
N MET A 1 5.78 -13.87 20.05
CA MET A 1 4.99 -12.62 20.15
C MET A 1 5.60 -11.58 19.21
N HIS A 2 5.04 -11.38 18.01
CA HIS A 2 5.52 -10.31 17.12
C HIS A 2 5.11 -8.96 17.70
N LYS A 3 6.06 -8.23 18.29
CA LYS A 3 5.85 -6.81 18.61
C LYS A 3 5.56 -6.11 17.28
N LYS A 4 4.29 -5.70 17.10
CA LYS A 4 3.95 -4.67 16.10
C LYS A 4 4.92 -3.52 16.33
N LEU A 5 5.63 -3.09 15.30
CA LEU A 5 6.54 -1.96 15.40
C LEU A 5 5.76 -0.75 15.94
N PRO A 6 6.38 0.13 16.75
CA PRO A 6 5.76 1.39 17.09
C PRO A 6 5.56 2.17 15.79
N HIS A 7 4.32 2.27 15.33
CA HIS A 7 3.97 3.21 14.28
C HIS A 7 4.03 4.60 14.90
N ILE A 8 4.93 5.45 14.40
CA ILE A 8 5.00 6.85 14.82
C ILE A 8 3.77 7.55 14.23
N SER A 9 2.71 7.63 15.03
CA SER A 9 1.47 8.33 14.70
C SER A 9 1.48 9.71 15.35
N ILE A 10 2.46 10.53 14.96
CA ILE A 10 2.54 11.93 15.38
C ILE A 10 2.00 12.79 14.23
N GLU A 11 1.08 13.69 14.53
CA GLU A 11 0.59 14.66 13.55
C GLU A 11 1.73 15.54 13.04
N GLU A 12 1.57 16.09 11.85
CA GLU A 12 2.56 16.91 11.15
C GLU A 12 3.88 16.20 10.80
N HIS A 13 3.97 14.87 10.95
CA HIS A 13 5.13 14.09 10.53
C HIS A 13 4.97 13.51 9.14
N TYR A 14 6.08 13.43 8.41
CA TYR A 14 6.15 12.71 7.15
C TYR A 14 6.12 11.20 7.39
N GLN A 15 5.44 10.48 6.52
CA GLN A 15 5.37 9.02 6.50
C GLN A 15 5.53 8.52 5.08
N PHE A 16 6.41 7.53 4.93
CA PHE A 16 6.52 6.75 3.71
C PHE A 16 5.75 5.44 3.87
N ILE A 17 4.70 5.25 3.06
CA ILE A 17 3.77 4.14 3.15
C ILE A 17 3.87 3.30 1.88
N THR A 18 4.00 1.97 2.04
CA THR A 18 3.89 1.01 0.93
C THR A 18 2.80 -0.02 1.22
N PHE A 19 1.91 -0.26 0.26
CA PHE A 19 0.97 -1.38 0.32
C PHE A 19 0.76 -2.01 -1.06
N ARG A 20 0.31 -3.27 -1.07
CA ARG A 20 0.28 -4.14 -2.26
C ARG A 20 -1.01 -4.94 -2.36
N THR A 21 -1.38 -5.33 -3.57
CA THR A 21 -2.59 -6.13 -3.84
C THR A 21 -2.51 -7.47 -3.13
N TYR A 22 -3.66 -8.06 -2.81
CA TYR A 22 -3.73 -9.35 -2.13
C TYR A 22 -3.09 -10.46 -2.97
N ASP A 23 -3.35 -10.44 -4.27
CA ASP A 23 -2.89 -11.46 -5.22
C ASP A 23 -1.41 -11.31 -5.61
N SER A 24 -0.72 -10.23 -5.19
CA SER A 24 0.71 -10.07 -5.46
C SER A 24 1.60 -10.94 -4.56
N LEU A 25 1.03 -11.61 -3.55
CA LEU A 25 1.75 -12.51 -2.66
C LEU A 25 1.69 -13.96 -3.14
N ASP A 26 2.31 -14.22 -4.28
CA ASP A 26 2.55 -15.58 -4.77
C ASP A 26 3.58 -16.33 -3.91
N TYR A 27 3.91 -17.55 -4.33
CA TYR A 27 4.85 -18.41 -3.61
C TYR A 27 6.23 -17.74 -3.39
N TYR A 28 6.75 -17.05 -4.39
CA TYR A 28 8.07 -16.41 -4.31
C TYR A 28 8.06 -15.20 -3.38
N ALA A 29 7.03 -14.35 -3.48
CA ALA A 29 6.85 -13.22 -2.58
C ALA A 29 6.73 -13.68 -1.11
N LYS A 30 6.01 -14.78 -0.85
CA LYS A 30 5.90 -15.39 0.48
C LYS A 30 7.24 -15.94 0.97
N ASN A 31 8.02 -16.55 0.09
CA ASN A 31 9.34 -17.07 0.45
C ASN A 31 10.27 -15.94 0.92
N ILE A 32 10.30 -14.80 0.21
CA ILE A 32 11.07 -13.61 0.61
C ILE A 32 10.64 -13.11 1.99
N LEU A 33 9.32 -13.01 2.23
CA LEU A 33 8.78 -12.56 3.52
C LEU A 33 9.16 -13.47 4.70
N ASN A 34 9.32 -14.77 4.45
CA ASN A 34 9.64 -15.77 5.45
C ASN A 34 11.15 -15.87 5.78
N GLN A 35 12.03 -15.24 5.00
CA GLN A 35 13.47 -15.27 5.27
C GLN A 35 13.82 -14.60 6.60
N GLU A 36 14.77 -15.16 7.35
CA GLU A 36 15.27 -14.57 8.61
C GLU A 36 16.37 -13.53 8.39
N ILE A 37 16.08 -12.51 7.57
CA ILE A 37 16.99 -11.40 7.27
C ILE A 37 16.47 -10.07 7.84
N PRO A 38 17.28 -8.98 7.86
CA PRO A 38 16.80 -7.67 8.29
C PRO A 38 15.58 -7.22 7.49
N LYS A 39 14.62 -6.58 8.16
CA LYS A 39 13.34 -6.17 7.54
C LYS A 39 13.54 -5.25 6.34
N SER A 40 14.46 -4.29 6.42
CA SER A 40 14.79 -3.40 5.30
C SER A 40 15.22 -4.17 4.06
N THR A 41 16.05 -5.21 4.23
CA THR A 41 16.48 -6.09 3.15
C THR A 41 15.32 -6.89 2.59
N LYS A 42 14.40 -7.39 3.42
CA LYS A 42 13.19 -8.08 2.93
C LYS A 42 12.32 -7.19 2.06
N GLU A 43 12.01 -5.98 2.53
CA GLU A 43 11.16 -5.05 1.77
C GLU A 43 11.83 -4.67 0.44
N TYR A 44 13.15 -4.45 0.45
CA TYR A 44 13.90 -4.16 -0.79
C TYR A 44 13.85 -5.33 -1.79
N GLN A 45 14.14 -6.56 -1.35
CA GLN A 45 14.05 -7.74 -2.22
C GLN A 45 12.63 -7.96 -2.75
N LEU A 46 11.65 -7.64 -1.93
CA LEU A 46 10.25 -7.82 -2.26
C LEU A 46 9.75 -6.78 -3.26
N ASP A 47 10.15 -5.52 -3.12
CA ASP A 47 9.86 -4.47 -4.10
C ASP A 47 10.48 -4.84 -5.47
N ILE A 48 11.75 -5.27 -5.52
CA ILE A 48 12.39 -5.76 -6.75
C ILE A 48 11.58 -6.90 -7.39
N TYR A 49 11.13 -7.86 -6.58
CA TYR A 49 10.34 -8.97 -7.08
C TYR A 49 8.99 -8.49 -7.65
N LEU A 50 8.28 -7.65 -6.91
CA LEU A 50 6.95 -7.15 -7.26
C LEU A 50 6.97 -6.30 -8.54
N ASP A 51 8.04 -5.55 -8.79
CA ASP A 51 8.21 -4.76 -10.02
C ASP A 51 8.20 -5.61 -11.30
N SER A 52 8.65 -6.86 -11.21
CA SER A 52 8.69 -7.80 -12.34
C SER A 52 7.52 -8.79 -12.37
N SER A 53 6.77 -8.92 -11.28
CA SER A 53 5.70 -9.91 -11.14
C SER A 53 4.39 -9.46 -11.79
N LYS A 54 3.77 -10.36 -12.53
CA LYS A 54 2.41 -10.19 -13.08
C LYS A 54 1.32 -10.48 -12.06
N SER A 55 1.66 -11.11 -10.93
CA SER A 55 0.73 -11.47 -9.87
C SER A 55 0.11 -10.21 -9.26
N GLY A 56 -1.22 -10.14 -9.26
CA GLY A 56 -1.95 -8.98 -8.73
C GLY A 56 -1.69 -7.66 -9.45
N ALA A 57 -1.15 -7.70 -10.68
CA ALA A 57 -0.88 -6.53 -11.51
C ALA A 57 -2.20 -5.97 -12.09
N TYR A 58 -2.85 -5.11 -11.32
CA TYR A 58 -4.17 -4.55 -11.65
C TYR A 58 -4.12 -3.09 -12.07
N PHE A 59 -3.03 -2.38 -11.79
CA PHE A 59 -2.93 -0.95 -12.02
C PHE A 59 -2.54 -0.61 -13.46
N TYR A 60 -3.48 -0.87 -14.37
CA TYR A 60 -3.46 -0.45 -15.77
C TYR A 60 -4.71 0.38 -16.08
N ASN A 61 -4.61 1.29 -17.05
CA ASN A 61 -5.74 2.11 -17.52
C ASN A 61 -6.50 2.79 -16.35
N GLN A 62 -7.83 2.68 -16.35
CA GLN A 62 -8.73 3.32 -15.39
C GLN A 62 -8.46 2.93 -13.93
N ALA A 63 -7.91 1.75 -13.66
CA ALA A 63 -7.61 1.32 -12.29
C ALA A 63 -6.56 2.22 -11.62
N LYS A 64 -5.58 2.74 -12.39
CA LYS A 64 -4.61 3.73 -11.88
C LYS A 64 -5.29 5.02 -11.49
N ASP A 65 -6.23 5.49 -12.31
CA ASP A 65 -6.96 6.74 -12.06
C ASP A 65 -7.88 6.60 -10.85
N ILE A 66 -8.54 5.46 -10.67
CA ILE A 66 -9.35 5.17 -9.47
C ILE A 66 -8.50 5.29 -8.20
N LEU A 67 -7.32 4.66 -8.18
CA LEU A 67 -6.44 4.72 -7.02
C LEU A 67 -5.89 6.13 -6.80
N LYS A 68 -5.43 6.79 -7.86
CA LYS A 68 -4.95 8.18 -7.82
C LYS A 68 -6.01 9.11 -7.24
N ASN A 69 -7.24 9.05 -7.75
CA ASN A 69 -8.33 9.91 -7.28
C ASN A 69 -8.69 9.64 -5.82
N THR A 70 -8.68 8.37 -5.41
CA THR A 70 -8.89 7.99 -3.99
C THR A 70 -7.79 8.57 -3.08
N ILE A 71 -6.54 8.59 -3.54
CA ILE A 71 -5.42 9.20 -2.79
C ILE A 71 -5.61 10.72 -2.71
N TYR A 72 -6.05 11.39 -3.78
CA TYR A 72 -6.27 12.85 -3.72
C TYR A 72 -7.51 13.27 -2.91
N GLU A 73 -8.50 12.39 -2.72
CA GLU A 73 -9.81 12.69 -2.13
C GLU A 73 -9.75 13.29 -0.72
N GLN A 74 -8.69 13.01 0.06
CA GLN A 74 -8.50 13.51 1.43
C GLN A 74 -7.23 14.34 1.62
N ASN A 75 -6.66 14.83 0.51
CA ASN A 75 -5.52 15.74 0.56
C ASN A 75 -5.90 17.05 1.28
N ASN A 76 -5.04 17.52 2.17
CA ASN A 76 -5.27 18.62 3.11
C ASN A 76 -6.39 18.41 4.15
N ILE A 77 -6.95 17.20 4.27
CA ILE A 77 -7.96 16.85 5.28
C ILE A 77 -7.41 15.82 6.27
N LEU A 78 -7.01 14.65 5.77
CA LEU A 78 -6.41 13.59 6.59
C LEU A 78 -4.89 13.55 6.49
N TYR A 79 -4.34 14.05 5.39
CA TYR A 79 -2.92 14.06 5.08
C TYR A 79 -2.63 15.12 4.01
N LYS A 80 -1.37 15.51 3.86
CA LYS A 80 -0.87 16.27 2.71
C LYS A 80 0.00 15.36 1.86
N ILE A 81 -0.32 15.21 0.58
CA ILE A 81 0.45 14.38 -0.35
C ILE A 81 1.68 15.15 -0.80
N GLU A 82 2.86 14.55 -0.66
CA GLU A 82 4.09 15.07 -1.24
C GLU A 82 4.36 14.42 -2.60
N ILE A 83 4.37 13.09 -2.64
CA ILE A 83 4.57 12.30 -3.85
C ILE A 83 4.03 10.88 -3.67
N PHE A 84 3.65 10.24 -4.77
CA PHE A 84 3.37 8.80 -4.79
C PHE A 84 3.74 8.19 -6.14
N ALA A 85 3.96 6.87 -6.13
CA ALA A 85 4.18 6.05 -7.31
C ALA A 85 3.26 4.84 -7.28
N ILE A 86 2.44 4.67 -8.33
CA ILE A 86 1.57 3.51 -8.51
C ILE A 86 2.27 2.53 -9.45
N MET A 87 2.76 1.43 -8.88
CA MET A 87 3.31 0.29 -9.62
C MET A 87 2.18 -0.65 -10.02
N PRO A 88 2.39 -1.65 -10.90
CA PRO A 88 1.31 -2.52 -11.38
C PRO A 88 0.52 -3.25 -10.28
N ASN A 89 1.15 -3.61 -9.17
CA ASN A 89 0.54 -4.40 -8.08
C ASN A 89 0.74 -3.79 -6.68
N HIS A 90 1.42 -2.64 -6.56
CA HIS A 90 1.67 -1.98 -5.28
C HIS A 90 1.81 -0.46 -5.46
N VAL A 91 1.83 0.27 -4.35
CA VAL A 91 1.93 1.74 -4.35
C VAL A 91 2.83 2.21 -3.22
N HIS A 92 3.61 3.24 -3.52
CA HIS A 92 4.41 3.98 -2.55
C HIS A 92 3.84 5.39 -2.40
N ILE A 93 3.71 5.88 -1.17
CA ILE A 93 3.17 7.21 -0.89
C ILE A 93 4.05 7.88 0.16
N LEU A 94 4.53 9.09 -0.13
CA LEU A 94 5.08 10.02 0.84
C LEU A 94 4.03 11.09 1.14
N LEU A 95 3.66 11.20 2.41
CA LEU A 95 2.68 12.17 2.86
C LEU A 95 3.06 12.76 4.21
N LYS A 96 2.52 13.94 4.52
CA LYS A 96 2.49 14.51 5.87
C LYS A 96 1.17 14.13 6.53
N GLN A 97 1.24 13.54 7.72
CA GLN A 97 0.05 13.14 8.48
C GLN A 97 -0.67 14.36 9.07
N LEU A 98 -1.98 14.48 8.84
CA LEU A 98 -2.86 15.43 9.57
C LEU A 98 -3.83 14.69 10.50
N SER A 99 -3.74 13.36 10.53
CA SER A 99 -4.50 12.46 11.38
C SER A 99 -3.70 11.18 11.61
N SER A 100 -4.23 10.25 12.39
CA SER A 100 -3.52 8.99 12.67
C SER A 100 -3.26 8.18 11.41
N LEU A 101 -2.07 7.55 11.35
CA LEU A 101 -1.69 6.68 10.23
C LEU A 101 -2.74 5.60 9.94
N GLU A 102 -3.32 5.03 11.00
CA GLU A 102 -4.36 4.02 10.88
C GLU A 102 -5.57 4.55 10.12
N LYS A 103 -6.05 5.76 10.45
CA LYS A 103 -7.19 6.38 9.78
C LYS A 103 -6.88 6.66 8.31
N ILE A 104 -5.69 7.17 8.02
CA ILE A 104 -5.20 7.46 6.67
C ILE A 104 -5.19 6.18 5.82
N VAL A 105 -4.51 5.15 6.31
CA VAL A 105 -4.36 3.88 5.59
C VAL A 105 -5.70 3.16 5.45
N LYS A 106 -6.54 3.17 6.48
CA LYS A 106 -7.90 2.60 6.44
C LYS A 106 -8.76 3.29 5.39
N HIS A 107 -8.70 4.61 5.31
CA HIS A 107 -9.44 5.36 4.28
C HIS A 107 -8.95 4.99 2.88
N ILE A 108 -7.64 5.14 2.60
CA ILE A 108 -7.07 4.91 1.27
C ILE A 108 -7.33 3.47 0.82
N LYS A 109 -6.93 2.47 1.63
CA LYS A 109 -7.08 1.05 1.26
C LYS A 109 -8.55 0.63 1.22
N GLY A 110 -9.38 1.09 2.16
CA GLY A 110 -10.79 0.70 2.23
C GLY A 110 -11.60 1.23 1.05
N LYS A 111 -11.52 2.54 0.79
CA LYS A 111 -12.24 3.19 -0.32
C LYS A 111 -11.75 2.67 -1.67
N SER A 112 -10.44 2.60 -1.88
CA SER A 112 -9.89 2.09 -3.15
C SER A 112 -10.23 0.63 -3.37
N ALA A 113 -10.19 -0.24 -2.34
CA ALA A 113 -10.60 -1.64 -2.48
C ALA A 113 -12.04 -1.76 -2.96
N TYR A 114 -12.96 -1.00 -2.37
CA TYR A 114 -14.37 -1.00 -2.79
C TYR A 114 -14.52 -0.58 -4.25
N LEU A 115 -13.91 0.54 -4.64
CA LEU A 115 -14.01 1.07 -6.01
C LEU A 115 -13.36 0.15 -7.04
N LEU A 116 -12.18 -0.40 -6.74
CA LEU A 116 -11.44 -1.27 -7.63
C LEU A 116 -12.14 -2.63 -7.77
N ASN A 117 -12.64 -3.20 -6.68
CA ASN A 117 -13.47 -4.42 -6.74
C ASN A 117 -14.69 -4.20 -7.64
N LYS A 118 -15.40 -3.08 -7.46
CA LYS A 118 -16.53 -2.73 -8.32
C LYS A 118 -16.12 -2.55 -9.79
N HIS A 119 -14.98 -1.93 -10.06
CA HIS A 119 -14.45 -1.74 -11.40
C HIS A 119 -14.11 -3.06 -12.11
N PHE A 120 -13.56 -4.03 -11.37
CA PHE A 120 -13.18 -5.35 -11.90
C PHE A 120 -14.28 -6.41 -11.80
N ASP A 121 -15.48 -6.05 -11.32
CA ASP A 121 -16.56 -6.99 -10.99
C ASP A 121 -16.09 -8.14 -10.07
N LYS A 122 -15.25 -7.80 -9.09
CA LYS A 122 -14.70 -8.73 -8.10
C LYS A 122 -15.32 -8.48 -6.73
N SER A 123 -15.31 -9.51 -5.89
CA SER A 123 -15.64 -9.41 -4.46
C SER A 123 -14.48 -9.91 -3.61
N GLY A 124 -14.44 -9.51 -2.33
CA GLY A 124 -13.41 -9.95 -1.38
C GLY A 124 -12.24 -8.97 -1.23
N LYS A 125 -11.06 -9.52 -0.89
CA LYS A 125 -9.88 -8.72 -0.51
C LYS A 125 -9.15 -8.22 -1.75
N PHE A 126 -9.12 -6.90 -1.92
CA PHE A 126 -8.29 -6.29 -2.97
C PHE A 126 -6.84 -6.08 -2.51
N TRP A 127 -6.66 -5.61 -1.28
CA TRP A 127 -5.33 -5.33 -0.70
C TRP A 127 -4.91 -6.42 0.28
N HIS A 128 -3.60 -6.64 0.38
CA HIS A 128 -3.04 -7.38 1.50
C HIS A 128 -3.32 -6.66 2.83
N THR A 129 -3.51 -7.40 3.93
CA THR A 129 -3.86 -6.80 5.24
C THR A 129 -2.77 -5.84 5.72
N ASN A 130 -1.51 -6.25 5.62
CA ASN A 130 -0.38 -5.48 6.11
C ASN A 130 0.03 -4.36 5.14
N TYR A 131 0.76 -3.38 5.66
CA TYR A 131 1.42 -2.32 4.92
C TYR A 131 2.75 -1.99 5.62
N TYR A 132 3.68 -1.42 4.87
CA TYR A 132 4.93 -0.88 5.40
C TYR A 132 4.75 0.62 5.68
N ALA A 133 5.30 1.10 6.78
CA ALA A 133 5.37 2.52 7.11
C ALA A 133 6.67 2.83 7.86
N ARG A 134 7.28 3.98 7.55
CA ARG A 134 8.43 4.57 8.26
C ARG A 134 8.35 6.09 8.26
#